data_AF-A0A5C8U4H2-F1
#
_entry.id   AF-A0A5C8U4H2-F1
#
_cell.length_a   1.000
_cell.length_b   1.000
_cell.length_c   1.000
_cell.angle_alpha   90.00
_cell.angle_beta   90.00
_cell.angle_gamma   90.00
#
_symmetry.space_group_name_H-M   'P 1'
#
loop_
_entity.id
_entity.type
_entity.pdbx_description
1 polymer ?
#
loop_
_entity_poly.entity_id
_entity_poly.type
_entity_poly.pdbx_seq_one_letter_code
_entity_poly.pdbx_strand_id
1 'polypeptide(L)' 'MPRRVATNVSLTPELAAFVADQVASGRFGSASEVVRAALRSLERDEAKQSRRRPDRQLAEA' A
#
# COMPACT_ATOMS: atom_id res chain seq x y z
N MET A 1 1.51 -21.69 -7.81
CA MET A 1 0.26 -21.03 -7.38
C MET A 1 0.61 -19.94 -6.37
N PRO A 2 0.32 -18.65 -6.61
CA PRO A 2 0.62 -17.61 -5.63
C PRO A 2 -0.20 -17.86 -4.35
N ARG A 3 0.48 -18.05 -3.23
CA ARG A 3 -0.16 -18.30 -1.92
C ARG A 3 -0.71 -16.98 -1.41
N ARG A 4 -2.03 -16.86 -1.35
CA ARG A 4 -2.69 -15.73 -0.70
C ARG A 4 -2.50 -15.86 0.81
N VAL A 5 -2.00 -14.81 1.45
CA VAL A 5 -1.92 -14.69 2.91
C VAL A 5 -2.99 -13.70 3.33
N ALA A 6 -3.86 -14.09 4.25
CA ALA A 6 -4.83 -13.19 4.88
C ALA A 6 -4.15 -12.55 6.10
N THR A 7 -4.18 -11.21 6.16
CA THR A 7 -3.60 -10.45 7.27
C THR A 7 -4.73 -9.65 7.92
N ASN A 8 -4.91 -9.82 9.23
CA ASN A 8 -5.83 -8.99 10.01
C ASN A 8 -5.09 -7.71 10.42
N VAL A 9 -5.68 -6.56 10.12
CA VAL A 9 -5.12 -5.24 10.41
C VAL A 9 -6.21 -4.35 10.99
N SER A 10 -5.91 -3.70 12.11
CA SER A 10 -6.78 -2.68 12.69
C SER A 10 -6.58 -1.36 11.96
N LEU A 11 -7.67 -0.77 11.48
CA LEU A 11 -7.68 0.56 10.86
C LEU A 11 -8.24 1.59 11.84
N THR A 12 -7.78 2.83 11.74
CA THR A 12 -8.47 3.94 12.42
C THR A 12 -9.83 4.18 11.76
N PRO A 13 -10.80 4.80 12.46
CA PRO A 13 -12.13 5.06 11.91
C PRO A 13 -12.09 5.84 10.58
N GLU A 14 -11.16 6.78 10.44
CA GLU A 14 -11.00 7.61 9.25
C GLU A 14 -10.53 6.78 8.05
N LEU A 15 -9.59 5.85 8.27
CA LEU A 15 -9.11 4.93 7.24
C LEU A 15 -10.20 3.91 6.85
N ALA A 16 -10.98 3.43 7.82
CA ALA A 16 -12.10 2.54 7.56
C ALA A 16 -13.17 3.24 6.70
N ALA A 17 -13.51 4.49 7.02
CA ALA A 17 -14.43 5.30 6.22
C ALA A 17 -13.91 5.52 4.79
N PHE A 18 -12.63 5.87 4.64
CA PHE A 18 -12.01 6.00 3.32
C PHE A 18 -12.11 4.71 2.50
N VAL A 19 -11.80 3.55 3.11
CA VAL A 19 -11.92 2.26 2.42
C VAL A 19 -13.37 1.96 2.02
N ALA A 20 -14.33 2.26 2.88
CA ALA A 20 -15.75 2.09 2.60
C ALA A 20 -16.19 2.97 1.41
N ASP A 21 -15.80 4.24 1.38
CA ASP A 21 -16.11 5.16 0.27
C ASP A 21 -15.49 4.68 -1.05
N GLN A 22 -14.27 4.15 -1.01
CA GLN A 22 -13.60 3.60 -2.18
C GLN A 22 -14.31 2.36 -2.74
N VAL A 23 -14.84 1.49 -1.88
CA VAL A 23 -15.65 0.35 -2.30
C VAL A 23 -17.01 0.81 -2.81
N ALA A 24 -17.66 1.75 -2.12
CA ALA A 24 -18.95 2.32 -2.53
C ALA A 24 -18.88 3.04 -3.88
N SER A 25 -17.73 3.65 -4.21
CA SER A 25 -17.49 4.26 -5.52
C SER A 25 -17.49 3.26 -6.69
N GLY A 26 -17.50 1.95 -6.42
CA GLY A 26 -17.48 0.89 -7.43
C GLY A 26 -16.10 0.64 -8.06
N ARG A 27 -15.07 1.41 -7.67
CA ARG A 27 -13.69 1.24 -8.19
C ARG A 27 -12.99 0.00 -7.66
N PHE A 28 -13.42 -0.52 -6.52
CA PHE A 28 -12.84 -1.69 -5.86
C PHE A 28 -13.95 -2.61 -5.37
N GLY A 29 -13.80 -3.92 -5.56
CA GLY A 29 -14.81 -4.90 -5.15
C GLY A 29 -14.72 -5.30 -3.68
N SER A 30 -13.65 -4.93 -2.97
CA SER A 30 -13.50 -5.22 -1.54
C SER A 30 -12.48 -4.32 -0.86
N ALA A 31 -12.56 -4.24 0.47
CA ALA A 31 -11.55 -3.57 1.30
C ALA A 31 -10.14 -4.11 1.04
N SER A 32 -9.97 -5.42 0.88
CA SER A 32 -8.67 -6.02 0.57
C SER A 32 -8.11 -5.57 -0.78
N GLU A 33 -8.97 -5.21 -1.74
CA GLU A 33 -8.53 -4.69 -3.03
C GLU A 33 -8.07 -3.24 -2.94
N VAL A 34 -8.78 -2.42 -2.17
CA VAL A 34 -8.36 -1.05 -1.84
C VAL A 34 -6.99 -1.07 -1.15
N VAL A 35 -6.82 -1.92 -0.13
CA VAL A 35 -5.56 -2.05 0.61
C VAL A 35 -4.42 -2.51 -0.31
N ARG A 36 -4.64 -3.49 -1.19
CA ARG A 36 -3.63 -3.90 -2.18
C ARG A 36 -3.27 -2.78 -3.16
N ALA A 37 -4.24 -1.98 -3.58
CA ALA A 37 -3.97 -0.83 -4.45
C ALA A 37 -3.14 0.24 -3.73
N ALA A 38 -3.45 0.53 -2.47
CA ALA A 38 -2.70 1.46 -1.64
C ALA A 38 -1.25 0.99 -1.44
N LEU A 39 -1.04 -0.28 -1.07
CA LEU A 39 0.31 -0.85 -0.89
C LEU A 39 1.13 -0.82 -2.18
N ARG A 40 0.53 -1.13 -3.34
CA ARG A 40 1.20 -1.01 -4.65
C ARG A 40 1.55 0.44 -4.99
N SER A 41 0.76 1.42 -4.58
CA SER A 41 1.10 2.82 -4.77
C SER A 41 2.30 3.21 -3.90
N LEU A 42 2.29 2.79 -2.64
CA LEU A 42 3.38 3.03 -1.70
C LEU A 42 4.71 2.44 -2.21
N GLU A 43 4.71 1.17 -2.62
CA GLU A 43 5.89 0.50 -3.18
C GLU A 43 6.46 1.25 -4.40
N ARG A 44 5.60 1.74 -5.30
CA ARG A 44 6.04 2.53 -6.46
C ARG A 44 6.65 3.86 -6.05
N ASP A 45 6.11 4.51 -5.03
CA ASP A 45 6.62 5.80 -4.57
C ASP A 45 7.92 5.63 -3.80
N GLU A 46 8.05 4.58 -2.99
CA GLU A 46 9.32 4.18 -2.37
C GLU A 46 10.38 3.83 -3.43
N ALA A 47 10.02 3.08 -4.47
CA ALA A 47 10.93 2.75 -5.57
C ALA A 47 11.40 3.99 -6.35
N LYS A 48 10.55 5.02 -6.49
CA LYS A 48 10.96 6.31 -7.08
C LYS A 48 11.88 7.08 -6.13
N GLN A 49 11.61 7.04 -4.83
CA GLN A 49 12.44 7.72 -3.82
C GLN A 49 13.81 7.05 -3.66
N SER A 50 13.88 5.73 -3.71
CA SER A 50 15.15 4.99 -3.68
C SER A 50 15.97 5.22 -4.95
N ARG A 51 15.33 5.26 -6.14
CA ARG A 51 16.00 5.69 -7.39
C ARG A 51 16.47 7.14 -7.36
N ARG A 52 15.83 8.01 -6.57
CA ARG A 52 16.27 9.39 -6.31
C ARG A 52 17.36 9.50 -5.24
N ARG A 53 17.66 8.42 -4.49
CA ARG A 53 18.81 8.33 -3.58
C ARG A 53 19.91 7.44 -4.19
N PRO A 54 20.66 7.88 -5.22
CA PRO A 54 21.81 7.12 -5.68
C PRO A 54 23.03 7.16 -4.73
N ASP A 55 23.16 8.08 -3.75
CA ASP A 55 24.49 8.38 -3.18
C ASP A 55 24.60 8.56 -1.64
N ARG A 56 24.17 7.62 -0.80
CA ARG A 56 24.55 7.74 0.64
C ARG A 56 24.90 6.48 1.43
N GLN A 57 24.87 5.29 0.83
CA GLN A 57 25.19 4.04 1.56
C GLN A 57 26.56 3.42 1.25
N LEU A 58 27.41 4.04 0.44
CA LEU A 58 28.81 3.59 0.26
C LEU A 58 29.78 4.12 1.34
N ALA A 59 29.28 4.75 2.41
CA ALA A 59 30.10 5.31 3.48
C ALA A 59 29.59 4.89 4.87
N GLU A 60 29.68 3.60 5.17
CA GLU A 60 29.85 3.03 6.52
C GLU A 60 30.28 1.56 6.28
N ALA A 61 31.59 1.34 6.14
CA ALA A 61 32.53 0.90 7.18
C ALA A 61 32.64 -0.63 7.25
#